data_AF-A0A7C0XSJ9-F1
#
_entry.id   AF-A0A7C0XSJ9-F1
#
_cell.length_a   1.000
_cell.length_b   1.000
_cell.length_c   1.000
_cell.angle_alpha   90.00
_cell.angle_beta   90.00
_cell.angle_gamma   90.00
#
_symmetry.space_group_name_H-M   'P 1'
#
loop_
_entity.id
_entity.type
_entity.pdbx_description
1 polymer ?
#
loop_
_entity_poly.entity_id
_entity_poly.type
_entity_poly.pdbx_seq_one_letter_code
_entity_poly.pdbx_strand_id
1 'polypeptide(L)'
;MPIASRYVLLEIERALLSEDFVALEDTVEKCKSRYSDDVKLIELCDDILEFLKGEKDELALKGLKRKLYELMEERFVSVSGGYDLWFIRRRWPRTP
;
A
#
# COMPACT_ATOMS: atom_id res chain seq x y z
N MET A 1 -16.15 11.55 -4.08
CA MET A 1 -15.71 10.78 -2.91
C MET A 1 -14.20 10.68 -2.94
N PRO A 2 -13.49 10.83 -1.81
CA PRO A 2 -12.03 10.83 -1.80
C PRO A 2 -11.53 9.41 -2.02
N ILE A 3 -10.87 9.18 -3.15
CA ILE A 3 -10.06 7.99 -3.37
C ILE A 3 -8.71 8.20 -2.69
N ALA A 4 -8.16 7.16 -2.05
CA ALA A 4 -6.86 7.30 -1.41
C ALA A 4 -5.78 7.58 -2.46
N SER A 5 -5.01 8.65 -2.21
CA SER A 5 -3.88 9.00 -3.06
C SER A 5 -2.73 8.00 -2.85
N ARG A 6 -1.82 7.91 -3.81
CA ARG A 6 -0.60 7.11 -3.70
C ARG A 6 0.21 7.41 -2.43
N TYR A 7 0.16 8.62 -1.89
CA TYR A 7 0.86 8.97 -0.65
C TYR A 7 0.38 8.17 0.55
N VAL A 8 -0.93 7.90 0.63
CA VAL A 8 -1.53 7.09 1.70
C VAL A 8 -1.05 5.64 1.59
N LEU A 9 -0.99 5.11 0.37
CA LEU A 9 -0.46 3.77 0.10
C LEU A 9 1.04 3.66 0.46
N LEU A 10 1.81 4.72 0.23
CA LEU A 10 3.22 4.79 0.63
C LEU A 10 3.41 4.85 2.15
N GLU A 11 2.49 5.43 2.90
CA GLU A 11 2.50 5.39 4.37
C GLU A 11 2.28 3.97 4.87
N ILE A 12 1.30 3.25 4.29
CA ILE A 12 1.08 1.83 4.56
C ILE A 12 2.32 1.01 4.20
N GLU A 13 2.94 1.23 3.04
CA GLU A 13 4.19 0.55 2.62
C GLU A 13 5.30 0.72 3.67
N ARG A 14 5.50 1.95 4.13
CA ARG A 14 6.55 2.26 5.12
C ARG A 14 6.28 1.59 6.45
N ALA A 15 5.03 1.64 6.94
CA ALA A 15 4.64 0.96 8.16
C ALA A 15 4.87 -0.56 8.04
N LEU A 16 4.49 -1.15 6.90
CA LEU A 16 4.68 -2.59 6.63
C LEU A 16 6.16 -3.01 6.56
N LEU A 17 7.04 -2.14 6.08
CA LEU A 17 8.49 -2.37 6.00
C LEU A 17 9.22 -2.12 7.32
N SER A 18 8.67 -1.26 8.17
CA SER A 18 9.27 -0.95 9.48
C SER A 18 9.10 -2.06 10.51
N GLU A 19 8.27 -3.08 10.21
CA GLU A 19 7.86 -4.14 11.14
C GLU A 19 7.24 -3.62 12.45
N ASP A 20 6.92 -2.33 12.52
CA ASP A 20 6.13 -1.73 13.59
C ASP A 20 4.65 -2.02 13.34
N PHE A 21 4.24 -3.21 13.79
CA PHE A 21 2.90 -3.72 13.62
C PHE A 21 1.84 -2.89 14.37
N VAL A 22 2.21 -2.20 15.45
CA VAL A 22 1.30 -1.32 16.20
C VAL A 22 1.03 -0.05 15.40
N ALA A 23 2.09 0.56 14.84
CA ALA A 23 1.95 1.72 13.96
C ALA A 23 1.21 1.37 12.66
N LEU A 24 1.41 0.15 12.15
CA LEU A 24 0.69 -0.35 10.97
C LEU A 24 -0.81 -0.48 11.23
N GLU A 25 -1.22 -1.07 12.36
CA GLU A 25 -2.63 -1.19 12.75
C GLU A 25 -3.33 0.17 12.81
N ASP A 26 -2.74 1.13 13.54
CA ASP A 26 -3.28 2.49 13.68
C ASP A 26 -3.37 3.23 12.32
N THR A 27 -2.35 3.07 11.47
CA THR A 27 -2.34 3.66 10.12
C THR A 27 -3.47 3.09 9.26
N VAL A 28 -3.67 1.77 9.31
CA VAL A 28 -4.66 1.05 8.51
C VAL A 28 -6.09 1.37 8.99
N GLU A 29 -6.33 1.42 10.30
CA GLU A 29 -7.63 1.83 10.86
C GLU A 29 -7.99 3.27 10.48
N LYS A 30 -7.04 4.20 10.57
CA LYS A 30 -7.22 5.59 10.14
C LYS A 30 -7.53 5.68 8.65
N CYS A 31 -6.84 4.90 7.81
CA CYS A 31 -7.10 4.84 6.38
C CYS A 31 -8.52 4.32 6.08
N LYS A 32 -8.92 3.22 6.72
CA LYS A 32 -10.24 2.62 6.56
C LYS A 32 -11.37 3.56 6.97
N SER A 33 -11.20 4.30 8.07
CA SER A 33 -12.18 5.31 8.51
C SER A 33 -12.26 6.50 7.55
N ARG A 34 -11.12 6.97 7.03
CA ARG A 34 -11.06 8.16 6.16
C ARG A 34 -11.50 7.91 4.73
N TYR A 35 -11.31 6.68 4.24
CA TYR A 35 -11.56 6.27 2.86
C TYR A 35 -12.60 5.13 2.82
N SER A 36 -13.69 5.29 3.57
CA SER A 36 -14.76 4.29 3.72
C SER A 36 -15.48 3.91 2.41
N ASP A 37 -15.29 4.70 1.35
CA ASP A 37 -15.87 4.45 0.03
C ASP A 37 -14.85 3.85 -0.97
N ASP A 38 -13.57 3.74 -0.59
CA ASP A 38 -12.51 3.16 -1.43
C ASP A 38 -12.41 1.65 -1.18
N VAL A 39 -13.30 0.89 -1.83
CA VAL A 39 -13.44 -0.56 -1.65
C VAL A 39 -12.10 -1.30 -1.76
N LYS A 40 -11.27 -0.98 -2.74
CA LYS A 40 -9.97 -1.63 -2.94
C LYS A 40 -8.99 -1.34 -1.80
N LEU A 41 -9.00 -0.11 -1.29
CA LEU A 41 -8.20 0.24 -0.13
C LEU A 41 -8.69 -0.49 1.12
N ILE A 42 -10.01 -0.57 1.31
CA ILE A 42 -10.61 -1.25 2.46
C ILE A 42 -10.27 -2.74 2.44
N GLU A 43 -10.40 -3.41 1.29
CA GLU A 43 -10.00 -4.82 1.13
C GLU A 43 -8.53 -5.02 1.52
N LEU A 44 -7.62 -4.16 1.04
CA LEU A 44 -6.22 -4.21 1.43
C LEU A 44 -6.01 -3.97 2.93
N CYS A 45 -6.73 -3.01 3.51
CA CYS A 45 -6.68 -2.72 4.94
C CYS A 45 -7.14 -3.92 5.77
N ASP A 46 -8.23 -4.57 5.35
CA ASP A 46 -8.76 -5.75 6.02
C ASP A 46 -7.81 -6.94 5.92
N ASP A 47 -7.21 -7.18 4.74
CA ASP A 47 -6.18 -8.21 4.58
C ASP A 47 -4.98 -7.96 5.51
N ILE A 48 -4.55 -6.70 5.68
CA ILE A 48 -3.45 -6.33 6.59
C ILE A 48 -3.84 -6.60 8.05
N LEU A 49 -5.07 -6.23 8.45
CA LEU A 49 -5.55 -6.49 9.81
C LEU A 49 -5.69 -7.98 10.11
N GLU A 50 -6.12 -8.78 9.14
CA GLU A 50 -6.14 -10.24 9.27
C GLU A 50 -4.72 -10.81 9.42
N PHE A 51 -3.77 -10.33 8.63
CA PHE A 51 -2.35 -10.70 8.77
C PHE A 51 -1.77 -10.32 10.14
N LEU A 52 -2.15 -9.16 10.67
CA LEU A 52 -1.73 -8.70 12.00
C LEU A 52 -2.30 -9.55 13.14
N LYS A 53 -3.52 -10.06 12.98
CA LYS A 53 -4.19 -10.94 13.95
C LYS A 53 -3.75 -12.41 13.85
N GLY A 54 -3.30 -12.82 12.66
CA GLY A 54 -2.89 -14.18 12.35
C GLY A 54 -1.42 -14.48 12.66
N GLU A 55 -0.97 -15.65 12.19
CA GLU A 55 0.43 -16.03 12.23
C GLU A 55 1.19 -15.25 11.15
N LYS A 56 2.33 -14.64 11.53
CA LYS A 56 3.10 -13.74 10.66
C LYS A 56 3.88 -14.53 9.62
N ASP A 57 3.17 -15.01 8.60
CA ASP A 57 3.72 -15.77 7.48
C ASP A 57 4.38 -14.84 6.44
N GLU A 58 5.62 -15.15 6.07
CA GLU A 58 6.37 -14.41 5.06
C GLU A 58 5.71 -14.43 3.67
N LEU A 59 4.98 -15.49 3.33
CA LEU A 59 4.19 -15.61 2.11
C LEU A 59 2.99 -14.68 2.12
N ALA A 60 2.30 -14.57 3.25
CA ALA A 60 1.20 -13.63 3.43
C ALA A 60 1.69 -12.18 3.30
N LEU A 61 2.85 -11.87 3.91
CA LEU A 61 3.49 -10.55 3.78
C LEU A 61 3.86 -10.23 2.33
N LYS A 62 4.39 -11.20 1.55
CA LYS A 62 4.66 -11.02 0.11
C LYS A 62 3.37 -10.79 -0.68
N GLY A 63 2.29 -11.48 -0.35
CA GLY A 63 0.98 -11.29 -0.95
C GLY A 63 0.43 -9.87 -0.73
N LEU A 64 0.51 -9.38 0.51
CA LEU A 64 0.11 -8.02 0.88
C LEU A 64 0.92 -6.95 0.15
N LYS A 65 2.24 -7.11 0.10
CA LYS A 65 3.13 -6.20 -0.64
C LYS A 65 2.77 -6.15 -2.12
N ARG A 66 2.43 -7.29 -2.72
CA ARG A 66 1.98 -7.34 -4.13
C ARG A 66 0.66 -6.62 -4.33
N LYS A 67 -0.37 -6.89 -3.50
CA LYS A 67 -1.67 -6.20 -3.58
C LYS A 67 -1.52 -4.68 -3.41
N LEU A 68 -0.72 -4.25 -2.44
CA LEU A 68 -0.41 -2.83 -2.21
C LEU A 68 0.25 -2.20 -3.45
N TYR A 69 1.20 -2.91 -4.06
CA TYR A 69 1.89 -2.43 -5.26
C TYR A 69 0.97 -2.34 -6.47
N GLU A 70 0.12 -3.34 -6.71
CA GLU A 70 -0.91 -3.31 -7.75
C GLU A 70 -1.85 -2.11 -7.56
N LEU A 71 -2.31 -1.88 -6.33
CA LEU A 71 -3.16 -0.72 -6.02
C LEU A 71 -2.41 0.61 -6.24
N MET A 72 -1.12 0.68 -5.91
CA MET A 72 -0.29 1.86 -6.20
C MET A 72 -0.14 2.12 -7.70
N GLU A 73 0.07 1.07 -8.52
CA GLU A 73 0.17 1.19 -9.97
C GLU A 73 -1.15 1.62 -10.61
N GLU A 74 -2.27 1.04 -10.21
CA GLU A 74 -3.59 1.46 -10.70
C GLU A 74 -3.86 2.96 -10.44
N ARG A 75 -3.50 3.42 -9.24
CA ARG A 75 -3.63 4.84 -8.86
C ARG A 75 -2.62 5.73 -9.58
N PHE A 76 -1.49 5.18 -10.03
CA PHE A 76 -0.47 5.90 -10.80
C PHE A 76 -0.84 6.07 -12.28
N VAL A 77 -1.43 5.05 -12.91
CA VAL A 77 -1.87 5.11 -14.33
C VAL A 77 -2.92 6.20 -14.55
N SER A 78 -3.70 6.55 -13.52
CA SER A 78 -4.65 7.68 -13.56
C SER A 78 -4.02 9.08 -13.68
N VAL A 79 -2.69 9.19 -13.56
CA VAL A 79 -1.93 10.47 -13.55
C VAL A 79 -0.96 10.58 -14.74
N SER A 80 -1.08 9.70 -15.75
CA SER A 80 -0.15 9.59 -16.88
C SER A 80 -0.35 10.68 -17.95
N GLY A 81 -0.10 11.93 -17.54
CA GLY A 81 0.41 13.00 -18.39
C GLY A 81 1.81 13.41 -17.90
N GLY A 82 2.84 12.59 -18.14
CA GLY A 82 4.24 13.06 -18.17
C GLY A 82 5.19 12.74 -17.01
N TYR A 83 4.81 12.02 -15.95
CA TYR A 83 5.69 11.79 -14.78
C TYR A 83 6.42 10.43 -14.73
N ASP A 84 6.31 9.60 -15.77
CA ASP A 84 6.84 8.23 -15.78
C ASP A 84 8.37 8.10 -15.70
N LEU A 85 9.13 9.07 -16.23
CA LEU A 85 10.56 8.84 -16.49
C LEU A 85 11.49 9.13 -15.30
N TRP A 86 11.06 9.90 -14.30
CA TRP A 86 11.97 10.35 -13.22
C TRP A 86 11.98 9.44 -11.98
N PHE A 87 10.84 8.82 -11.64
CA PHE A 87 10.71 8.07 -10.38
C PHE A 87 11.12 6.60 -10.50
N ILE A 88 10.80 5.93 -11.61
CA ILE A 88 11.13 4.50 -11.80
C ILE A 88 12.66 4.30 -11.81
N ARG A 89 13.42 5.24 -12.37
CA ARG A 89 14.89 5.14 -12.47
C ARG A 89 15.66 5.27 -11.16
N ARG A 90 15.10 5.84 -10.09
CA ARG A 90 15.84 6.07 -8.83
C ARG A 90 15.71 4.95 -7.80
N ARG A 91 14.59 4.22 -7.77
CA ARG A 91 14.34 3.22 -6.70
C ARG A 91 14.71 1.79 -7.09
N TRP A 92 14.73 1.50 -8.38
CA TRP A 92 15.18 0.21 -8.94
C TRP A 92 16.13 0.50 -10.10
N PRO A 93 17.45 0.70 -9.86
CA PRO A 93 18.39 0.57 -10.95
C PRO A 93 18.25 -0.86 -11.45
N ARG A 94 17.71 -1.04 -12.66
CA ARG A 94 17.84 -2.31 -13.37
C ARG A 94 19.35 -2.50 -13.56
N THR A 95 19.97 -3.30 -12.68
CA THR A 95 21.29 -3.82 -12.96
C THR A 95 21.22 -4.66 -14.24
N PRO A 96 22.21 -4.52 -15.14
CA PRO A 96 22.19 -5.08 -16.48
C PRO A 96 22.19 -6.61 -16.50
#